data_AF-A0A3B6QER1-F1
#
_entry.id   AF-A0A3B6QER1-F1
#
_cell.length_a   1.000
_cell.length_b   1.000
_cell.length_c   1.000
_cell.angle_alpha   90.00
_cell.angle_beta   90.00
_cell.angle_gamma   90.00
#
_symmetry.space_group_name_H-M   'P 1'
#
loop_
_entity.id
_entity.type
_entity.pdbx_description
1 polymer ?
#
loop_
_entity_poly.entity_id
_entity_poly.type
_entity_poly.pdbx_seq_one_letter_code
_entity_poly.pdbx_strand_id
1 'polypeptide(L)'
;MQKQTGKSGGGGGSAAAKRGRPFGSTTGSGAAAAAAAAAVGDPAAPAALVGPSLHVLTALSDQNNKRIVLALQSGLKSEILWALNALTVLSFKEKDDLRRDTTPLAKVPGLLDALLQVIDDWRDIAMPRDHTKPPRVRTLGVNTTISGFGLENVGKVYSDSTTPPNDQSKIESSTITKKRSAGFLFDEDGLFNIDDEGRTERQQCAVAASNIIRNFSFMPENETIMVQHRHCLETIFQCLEDQNAEDDELITNMLEALVNLAPVLDLRILSSSKPSYIKMTEKSAVHAIMGMLSSSIKAWHCAAAELIGRLIINPDNESFLVPVISQIYRRLVDLLSVPAFDAQAAAVSALYNVSEVNMDCRLKLASERWAVDRLLKIVKAPHPVSEVCRKAAVILESLVSEPQNRMHLLVHENNFAEILTSEGKYSDTFARILYELTARPSNKVTSGQAIWGNIN
;
A
#
# COMPACT_ATOMS: atom_id res chain seq x y z
N MET A 1 -51.08 -34.78 -31.60
CA MET A 1 -51.35 -34.86 -33.06
C MET A 1 -51.55 -33.44 -33.58
N GLN A 2 -51.00 -33.09 -34.76
CA GLN A 2 -51.30 -31.88 -35.59
C GLN A 2 -51.09 -30.49 -34.91
N LYS A 3 -50.40 -29.50 -35.51
CA LYS A 3 -50.69 -28.67 -36.70
C LYS A 3 -51.95 -27.78 -36.56
N GLN A 4 -52.00 -26.51 -36.99
CA GLN A 4 -50.98 -25.48 -37.36
C GLN A 4 -51.71 -24.12 -37.63
N THR A 5 -50.97 -23.01 -37.87
CA THR A 5 -51.44 -21.68 -38.38
C THR A 5 -52.28 -20.79 -37.42
N GLY A 6 -52.36 -19.45 -37.55
CA GLY A 6 -51.65 -18.56 -38.51
C GLY A 6 -51.85 -17.04 -38.32
N LYS A 7 -50.71 -16.33 -38.16
CA LYS A 7 -50.35 -14.90 -38.40
C LYS A 7 -51.37 -13.82 -38.89
N SER A 8 -51.34 -12.68 -38.16
CA SER A 8 -51.10 -11.26 -38.59
C SER A 8 -52.11 -10.41 -39.39
N GLY A 9 -52.21 -9.12 -39.04
CA GLY A 9 -52.69 -8.03 -39.93
C GLY A 9 -52.81 -6.63 -39.28
N GLY A 10 -52.26 -5.58 -39.92
CA GLY A 10 -52.44 -4.15 -39.60
C GLY A 10 -51.53 -3.57 -38.49
N GLY A 11 -51.10 -2.30 -38.52
CA GLY A 11 -51.25 -1.21 -39.51
C GLY A 11 -50.46 0.04 -39.06
N GLY A 12 -50.24 1.06 -39.90
CA GLY A 12 -49.41 2.21 -39.51
C GLY A 12 -49.58 3.52 -40.29
N GLY A 13 -49.02 4.59 -39.72
CA GLY A 13 -48.86 5.96 -40.25
C GLY A 13 -47.99 6.78 -39.26
N SER A 14 -46.97 7.57 -39.60
CA SER A 14 -46.87 8.74 -40.51
C SER A 14 -47.50 10.02 -39.93
N ALA A 15 -46.87 11.19 -39.80
CA ALA A 15 -45.46 11.66 -39.89
C ALA A 15 -45.42 13.12 -39.26
N ALA A 16 -44.38 13.96 -39.14
CA ALA A 16 -42.94 14.08 -39.47
C ALA A 16 -42.33 15.19 -38.51
N ALA A 17 -41.20 15.92 -38.66
CA ALA A 17 -40.14 16.02 -39.67
C ALA A 17 -38.79 16.62 -39.10
N LYS A 18 -37.66 16.06 -39.54
CA LYS A 18 -36.30 16.63 -39.76
C LYS A 18 -35.90 18.06 -39.28
N ARG A 19 -34.78 18.13 -38.54
CA ARG A 19 -33.54 18.97 -38.74
C ARG A 19 -32.52 18.55 -37.66
N GLY A 20 -31.21 18.33 -37.89
CA GLY A 20 -30.38 18.28 -39.11
C GLY A 20 -29.02 17.56 -38.86
N ARG A 21 -28.20 17.42 -39.91
CA ARG A 21 -26.78 16.94 -39.90
C ARG A 21 -25.87 18.14 -40.35
N PRO A 22 -24.51 18.13 -40.29
CA PRO A 22 -23.58 16.97 -40.27
C PRO A 22 -22.27 17.10 -39.43
N PHE A 23 -21.39 16.08 -39.57
CA PHE A 23 -19.91 16.03 -39.40
C PHE A 23 -19.14 16.99 -38.46
N GLY A 24 -18.28 16.41 -37.59
CA GLY A 24 -17.20 17.13 -36.89
C GLY A 24 -16.26 16.19 -36.12
N SER A 25 -14.95 16.31 -36.34
CA SER A 25 -13.86 15.44 -35.83
C SER A 25 -13.83 15.22 -34.31
N THR A 26 -13.49 14.00 -33.87
CA THR A 26 -13.14 13.66 -32.48
C THR A 26 -11.64 13.88 -32.21
N THR A 27 -11.29 14.64 -31.18
CA THR A 27 -9.95 14.62 -30.55
C THR A 27 -9.93 13.66 -29.36
N GLY A 28 -8.83 12.93 -29.18
CA GLY A 28 -8.84 11.67 -28.44
C GLY A 28 -8.87 11.76 -26.90
N SER A 29 -9.55 10.76 -26.31
CA SER A 29 -9.26 10.19 -24.99
C SER A 29 -9.29 8.67 -25.15
N GLY A 30 -8.16 8.00 -24.93
CA GLY A 30 -8.00 6.56 -25.16
C GLY A 30 -8.26 5.69 -23.93
N ALA A 31 -8.64 4.43 -24.18
CA ALA A 31 -8.52 3.29 -23.26
C ALA A 31 -9.25 3.35 -21.90
N ALA A 32 -10.59 3.41 -21.88
CA ALA A 32 -11.40 3.06 -20.70
C ALA A 32 -12.86 2.62 -21.00
N ALA A 33 -13.16 1.95 -22.14
CA ALA A 33 -14.55 1.65 -22.52
C ALA A 33 -14.71 0.39 -23.40
N ALA A 34 -14.73 -0.81 -22.79
CA ALA A 34 -14.98 -2.08 -23.52
C ALA A 34 -15.63 -3.21 -22.66
N ALA A 35 -16.48 -2.88 -21.68
CA ALA A 35 -17.04 -3.86 -20.74
C ALA A 35 -18.56 -3.75 -20.46
N ALA A 36 -19.31 -2.90 -21.19
CA ALA A 36 -20.71 -2.60 -20.87
C ALA A 36 -21.60 -2.39 -22.11
N ALA A 37 -21.84 -3.44 -22.91
CA ALA A 37 -22.65 -3.33 -24.13
C ALA A 37 -23.37 -4.62 -24.59
N ALA A 38 -23.86 -5.48 -23.67
CA ALA A 38 -24.70 -6.64 -24.03
C ALA A 38 -25.60 -7.11 -22.87
N ALA A 39 -26.80 -6.53 -22.72
CA ALA A 39 -27.72 -6.89 -21.63
C ALA A 39 -29.22 -6.74 -22.00
N VAL A 40 -29.72 -7.53 -22.95
CA VAL A 40 -31.18 -7.72 -23.19
C VAL A 40 -31.48 -9.19 -23.55
N GLY A 41 -32.26 -9.84 -22.65
CA GLY A 41 -32.91 -11.16 -22.68
C GLY A 41 -32.75 -12.16 -23.84
N ASP A 42 -32.47 -13.43 -23.50
CA ASP A 42 -33.53 -14.46 -23.31
C ASP A 42 -33.00 -15.66 -22.48
N PRO A 43 -33.80 -16.37 -21.66
CA PRO A 43 -33.28 -17.31 -20.64
C PRO A 43 -33.11 -18.76 -21.14
N ALA A 44 -32.38 -18.97 -22.25
CA ALA A 44 -32.23 -20.32 -22.84
C ALA A 44 -30.92 -20.56 -23.64
N ALA A 45 -29.74 -20.20 -23.11
CA ALA A 45 -28.45 -20.54 -23.74
C ALA A 45 -27.32 -20.81 -22.72
N PRO A 46 -26.44 -21.81 -22.94
CA PRO A 46 -25.33 -22.11 -22.02
C PRO A 46 -24.06 -21.29 -22.33
N ALA A 47 -23.57 -20.53 -21.35
CA ALA A 47 -22.16 -20.15 -21.10
C ALA A 47 -21.25 -19.67 -22.26
N ALA A 48 -21.79 -19.24 -23.41
CA ALA A 48 -21.02 -18.97 -24.63
C ALA A 48 -20.51 -17.52 -24.77
N LEU A 49 -20.15 -16.84 -23.66
CA LEU A 49 -19.78 -15.42 -23.66
C LEU A 49 -18.47 -15.08 -22.91
N VAL A 50 -17.66 -16.10 -22.58
CA VAL A 50 -16.26 -15.94 -22.18
C VAL A 50 -15.37 -16.73 -23.16
N GLY A 51 -14.29 -16.11 -23.65
CA GLY A 51 -13.48 -16.65 -24.74
C GLY A 51 -12.84 -18.01 -24.43
N PRO A 52 -12.49 -18.81 -25.47
CA PRO A 52 -11.99 -20.17 -25.30
C PRO A 52 -10.66 -20.27 -24.55
N SER A 53 -9.87 -19.19 -24.51
CA SER A 53 -8.58 -19.14 -23.79
C SER A 53 -8.73 -19.21 -22.26
N LEU A 54 -9.75 -18.57 -21.69
CA LEU A 54 -9.97 -18.54 -20.24
C LEU A 54 -10.45 -19.90 -19.71
N HIS A 55 -11.44 -20.50 -20.38
CA HIS A 55 -11.99 -21.81 -20.02
C HIS A 55 -10.94 -22.93 -20.00
N VAL A 56 -9.94 -22.87 -20.88
CA VAL A 56 -8.84 -23.85 -20.93
C VAL A 56 -7.92 -23.73 -19.71
N LEU A 57 -7.66 -22.53 -19.20
CA LEU A 57 -6.78 -22.32 -18.05
C LEU A 57 -7.41 -22.82 -16.73
N THR A 58 -8.69 -22.53 -16.49
CA THR A 58 -9.40 -23.01 -15.29
C THR A 58 -9.43 -24.54 -15.22
N ALA A 59 -9.74 -25.21 -16.34
CA ALA A 59 -9.78 -26.66 -16.42
C ALA A 59 -8.39 -27.34 -16.29
N LEU A 60 -7.30 -26.59 -16.53
CA LEU A 60 -5.93 -27.08 -16.32
C LEU A 60 -5.47 -27.00 -14.85
N SER A 61 -6.09 -26.14 -14.03
CA SER A 61 -5.59 -25.77 -12.68
C SER A 61 -5.31 -26.99 -11.78
N ASP A 62 -6.33 -27.78 -11.46
CA ASP A 62 -6.21 -28.90 -10.51
C ASP A 62 -5.18 -29.97 -10.93
N GLN A 63 -4.93 -30.12 -12.23
CA GLN A 63 -3.91 -31.04 -12.76
C GLN A 63 -2.50 -30.41 -12.81
N ASN A 64 -2.40 -29.08 -12.92
CA ASN A 64 -1.13 -28.36 -13.08
C ASN A 64 -0.60 -27.70 -11.80
N ASN A 65 -1.33 -27.73 -10.68
CA ASN A 65 -0.89 -27.21 -9.37
C ASN A 65 0.58 -27.54 -9.03
N LYS A 66 1.02 -28.79 -9.25
CA LYS A 66 2.43 -29.19 -9.05
C LYS A 66 3.38 -28.61 -10.11
N ARG A 67 2.95 -28.50 -11.37
CA ARG A 67 3.74 -27.87 -12.44
C ARG A 67 3.94 -26.39 -12.17
N ILE A 68 2.92 -25.68 -11.68
CA ILE A 68 3.00 -24.25 -11.36
C ILE A 68 4.09 -23.99 -10.31
N VAL A 69 4.12 -24.76 -9.21
CA VAL A 69 5.17 -24.65 -8.17
C VAL A 69 6.56 -24.95 -8.74
N LEU A 70 6.71 -26.04 -9.49
CA LEU A 70 7.98 -26.42 -10.13
C LEU A 70 8.44 -25.40 -11.20
N ALA A 71 7.51 -24.76 -11.89
CA ALA A 71 7.78 -23.74 -12.91
C ALA A 71 8.31 -22.45 -12.28
N LEU A 72 7.72 -21.99 -11.18
CA LEU A 72 8.27 -20.89 -10.37
C LEU A 72 9.68 -21.22 -9.83
N GLN A 73 9.84 -22.43 -9.27
CA GLN A 73 11.11 -22.91 -8.70
C GLN A 73 12.19 -23.26 -9.76
N SER A 74 11.87 -23.23 -11.06
CA SER A 74 12.78 -23.69 -12.11
C SER A 74 13.93 -22.74 -12.44
N GLY A 75 13.81 -21.45 -12.07
CA GLY A 75 14.69 -20.39 -12.57
C GLY A 75 14.52 -20.07 -14.07
N LEU A 76 13.69 -20.82 -14.81
CA LEU A 76 13.50 -20.64 -16.25
C LEU A 76 12.47 -19.55 -16.52
N LYS A 77 12.94 -18.41 -17.05
CA LYS A 77 12.13 -17.24 -17.44
C LYS A 77 10.78 -17.58 -18.09
N SER A 78 10.75 -18.52 -19.05
CA SER A 78 9.51 -18.89 -19.75
C SER A 78 8.51 -19.65 -18.88
N GLU A 79 8.98 -20.53 -18.00
CA GLU A 79 8.11 -21.29 -17.09
C GLU A 79 7.65 -20.42 -15.91
N ILE A 80 8.52 -19.56 -15.38
CA ILE A 80 8.15 -18.54 -14.37
C ILE A 80 7.06 -17.62 -14.93
N LEU A 81 7.26 -17.06 -16.12
CA LEU A 81 6.28 -16.17 -16.76
C LEU A 81 4.97 -16.91 -17.09
N TRP A 82 5.02 -18.17 -17.52
CA TRP A 82 3.82 -19.00 -17.71
C TRP A 82 3.07 -19.23 -16.39
N ALA A 83 3.78 -19.59 -15.32
CA ALA A 83 3.20 -19.85 -14.00
C ALA A 83 2.58 -18.60 -13.38
N LEU A 84 3.27 -17.44 -13.45
CA LEU A 84 2.74 -16.16 -12.99
C LEU A 84 1.48 -15.77 -13.77
N ASN A 85 1.47 -15.86 -15.11
CA ASN A 85 0.27 -15.56 -15.90
C ASN A 85 -0.91 -16.49 -15.58
N ALA A 86 -0.67 -17.78 -15.34
CA ALA A 86 -1.71 -18.71 -14.91
C ALA A 86 -2.23 -18.37 -13.51
N LEU A 87 -1.35 -18.03 -12.58
CA LEU A 87 -1.69 -17.65 -11.21
C LEU A 87 -2.42 -16.32 -11.12
N THR A 88 -2.10 -15.33 -11.97
CA THR A 88 -2.86 -14.08 -12.06
C THR A 88 -4.34 -14.39 -12.30
N VAL A 89 -4.65 -15.21 -13.31
CA VAL A 89 -6.03 -15.63 -13.64
C VAL A 89 -6.67 -16.41 -12.48
N LEU A 90 -5.94 -17.32 -11.82
CA LEU A 90 -6.46 -18.13 -10.70
C LEU A 90 -6.57 -17.36 -9.37
N SER A 91 -5.91 -16.20 -9.25
CA SER A 91 -5.97 -15.32 -8.07
C SER A 91 -7.17 -14.38 -8.07
N PHE A 92 -7.81 -14.15 -9.22
CA PHE A 92 -9.02 -13.34 -9.31
C PHE A 92 -10.28 -14.13 -8.89
N LYS A 93 -11.02 -13.59 -7.92
CA LYS A 93 -12.34 -14.05 -7.49
C LYS A 93 -13.38 -13.04 -8.01
N GLU A 94 -14.10 -13.36 -9.08
CA GLU A 94 -15.13 -12.49 -9.63
C GLU A 94 -16.34 -12.43 -8.68
N LYS A 95 -16.92 -11.23 -8.52
CA LYS A 95 -17.78 -10.89 -7.37
C LYS A 95 -19.09 -11.71 -7.29
N ASP A 96 -19.63 -12.10 -8.43
CA ASP A 96 -20.90 -12.83 -8.54
C ASP A 96 -20.69 -14.35 -8.80
N ASP A 97 -19.44 -14.81 -8.84
CA ASP A 97 -19.11 -16.16 -9.27
C ASP A 97 -19.10 -17.14 -8.08
N LEU A 98 -20.20 -17.88 -7.89
CA LEU A 98 -20.35 -18.92 -6.86
C LEU A 98 -19.46 -20.17 -7.10
N ARG A 99 -18.48 -20.10 -8.00
CA ARG A 99 -17.53 -21.17 -8.28
C ARG A 99 -16.72 -21.56 -7.04
N ARG A 100 -16.60 -22.86 -6.80
CA ARG A 100 -15.75 -23.47 -5.74
C ARG A 100 -14.27 -23.55 -6.17
N ASP A 101 -13.94 -22.79 -7.19
CA ASP A 101 -12.83 -23.02 -8.11
C ASP A 101 -11.74 -21.93 -7.93
N THR A 102 -11.92 -21.05 -6.94
CA THR A 102 -10.76 -20.39 -6.31
C THR A 102 -9.75 -21.46 -5.89
N THR A 103 -8.48 -21.11 -5.98
CA THR A 103 -7.37 -21.99 -5.61
C THR A 103 -6.80 -21.49 -4.27
N PRO A 104 -7.28 -21.98 -3.11
CA PRO A 104 -6.70 -21.58 -1.83
C PRO A 104 -5.31 -22.19 -1.72
N LEU A 105 -4.44 -21.55 -0.96
CA LEU A 105 -3.06 -22.01 -0.71
C LEU A 105 -3.03 -23.45 -0.15
N ALA A 106 -4.07 -23.85 0.61
CA ALA A 106 -4.26 -25.22 1.10
C ALA A 106 -4.37 -26.29 -0.02
N LYS A 107 -4.82 -25.95 -1.24
CA LYS A 107 -4.85 -26.87 -2.40
C LYS A 107 -3.47 -27.03 -3.05
N VAL A 108 -2.53 -26.11 -2.83
CA VAL A 108 -1.23 -26.06 -3.53
C VAL A 108 -0.06 -25.87 -2.56
N PRO A 109 0.40 -26.95 -1.88
CA PRO A 109 1.55 -26.88 -0.98
C PRO A 109 2.81 -26.33 -1.66
N GLY A 110 3.52 -25.43 -0.98
CA GLY A 110 4.73 -24.77 -1.50
C GLY A 110 4.51 -23.63 -2.49
N LEU A 111 3.25 -23.29 -2.84
CA LEU A 111 2.95 -22.17 -3.73
C LEU A 111 3.34 -20.81 -3.13
N LEU A 112 3.09 -20.62 -1.83
CA LEU A 112 3.45 -19.37 -1.16
C LEU A 112 4.98 -19.20 -1.09
N ASP A 113 5.72 -20.25 -0.70
CA ASP A 113 7.18 -20.27 -0.73
C ASP A 113 7.74 -19.96 -2.13
N ALA A 114 7.19 -20.59 -3.17
CA ALA A 114 7.64 -20.40 -4.55
C ALA A 114 7.32 -18.99 -5.10
N LEU A 115 6.27 -18.33 -4.62
CA LEU A 115 5.98 -16.92 -4.95
C LEU A 115 6.88 -15.95 -4.19
N LEU A 116 7.20 -16.23 -2.93
CA LEU A 116 8.14 -15.42 -2.14
C LEU A 116 9.56 -15.51 -2.73
N GLN A 117 10.01 -16.70 -3.10
CA GLN A 117 11.33 -16.91 -3.74
C GLN A 117 11.51 -16.07 -5.02
N VAL A 118 10.45 -15.84 -5.81
CA VAL A 118 10.53 -14.96 -7.01
C VAL A 118 10.80 -13.49 -6.64
N ILE A 119 10.41 -13.07 -5.44
CA ILE A 119 10.64 -11.73 -4.90
C ILE A 119 12.03 -11.67 -4.24
N ASP A 120 12.43 -12.70 -3.50
CA ASP A 120 13.78 -12.79 -2.92
C ASP A 120 14.87 -12.83 -4.03
N ASP A 121 14.65 -13.62 -5.09
CA ASP A 121 15.48 -13.66 -6.31
C ASP A 121 15.65 -12.28 -6.99
N TRP A 122 14.65 -11.40 -6.88
CA TRP A 122 14.74 -10.01 -7.36
C TRP A 122 15.55 -9.15 -6.40
N ARG A 123 15.31 -9.28 -5.10
CA ARG A 123 15.94 -8.44 -4.07
C ARG A 123 17.42 -8.73 -3.89
N ASP A 124 17.86 -9.97 -4.08
CA ASP A 124 19.29 -10.34 -4.13
C ASP A 124 20.06 -9.66 -5.29
N ILE A 125 19.38 -9.12 -6.30
CA ILE A 125 19.97 -8.40 -7.45
C ILE A 125 19.51 -6.93 -7.56
N ALA A 126 18.71 -6.44 -6.61
CA ALA A 126 18.15 -5.09 -6.63
C ALA A 126 19.22 -4.04 -6.30
N MET A 127 19.20 -2.92 -7.03
CA MET A 127 20.09 -1.78 -6.81
C MET A 127 19.29 -0.60 -6.24
N PRO A 128 19.73 0.06 -5.16
CA PRO A 128 19.01 1.20 -4.59
C PRO A 128 18.77 2.31 -5.62
N ARG A 129 17.57 2.91 -5.61
CA ARG A 129 17.12 3.89 -6.63
C ARG A 129 18.17 4.98 -6.94
N ASP A 130 18.88 5.50 -5.94
CA ASP A 130 19.96 6.50 -6.07
C ASP A 130 21.13 6.09 -6.99
N HIS A 131 21.32 4.79 -7.23
CA HIS A 131 22.41 4.24 -8.04
C HIS A 131 22.00 3.93 -9.49
N THR A 132 20.74 4.18 -9.86
CA THR A 132 20.24 4.00 -11.22
C THR A 132 20.84 5.05 -12.16
N LYS A 133 21.90 4.67 -12.88
CA LYS A 133 22.50 5.50 -13.94
C LYS A 133 21.47 5.68 -15.06
N PRO A 134 21.32 6.88 -15.66
CA PRO A 134 20.45 7.05 -16.82
C PRO A 134 20.92 6.15 -17.98
N PRO A 135 20.00 5.57 -18.77
CA PRO A 135 20.32 4.52 -19.75
C PRO A 135 21.34 5.01 -20.78
N ARG A 136 22.55 4.46 -20.71
CA ARG A 136 23.61 4.74 -21.70
C ARG A 136 23.40 3.87 -22.92
N VAL A 137 22.87 4.50 -23.97
CA VAL A 137 22.87 3.93 -25.34
C VAL A 137 24.30 3.46 -25.67
N ARG A 138 24.48 2.15 -25.85
CA ARG A 138 25.77 1.53 -26.23
C ARG A 138 26.10 1.85 -27.69
N THR A 139 26.61 3.04 -27.97
CA THR A 139 27.23 3.41 -29.26
C THR A 139 28.60 2.74 -29.42
N LEU A 140 28.58 1.42 -29.61
CA LEU A 140 29.76 0.65 -29.99
C LEU A 140 30.37 1.20 -31.30
N GLY A 141 31.67 1.47 -31.30
CA GLY A 141 32.48 1.66 -32.51
C GLY A 141 32.43 3.02 -33.23
N VAL A 142 31.81 4.07 -32.67
CA VAL A 142 31.65 5.35 -33.41
C VAL A 142 32.93 6.19 -33.53
N ASN A 143 33.90 6.07 -32.59
CA ASN A 143 35.09 6.94 -32.54
C ASN A 143 36.42 6.20 -32.20
N THR A 144 36.50 4.88 -32.43
CA THR A 144 37.71 4.09 -32.14
C THR A 144 38.16 3.32 -33.38
N THR A 145 39.35 3.65 -33.89
CA THR A 145 39.92 3.07 -35.13
C THR A 145 40.51 1.66 -34.97
N ILE A 146 40.23 0.98 -33.85
CA ILE A 146 40.65 -0.39 -33.58
C ILE A 146 39.38 -1.25 -33.41
N SER A 147 38.95 -1.85 -34.52
CA SER A 147 38.02 -2.98 -34.49
C SER A 147 38.81 -4.25 -34.16
N GLY A 148 38.28 -5.05 -33.23
CA GLY A 148 38.94 -6.26 -32.73
C GLY A 148 38.87 -7.46 -33.67
N PHE A 149 39.39 -7.33 -34.90
CA PHE A 149 39.67 -8.46 -35.78
C PHE A 149 41.11 -8.37 -36.29
N GLY A 150 41.87 -9.45 -36.12
CA GLY A 150 43.30 -9.46 -36.39
C GLY A 150 43.64 -9.43 -37.88
N LEU A 151 44.64 -8.61 -38.21
CA LEU A 151 45.45 -8.71 -39.43
C LEU A 151 46.89 -8.30 -39.09
N GLU A 152 47.85 -8.82 -39.84
CA GLU A 152 49.23 -8.98 -39.38
C GLU A 152 50.24 -7.92 -39.86
N ASN A 153 51.38 -7.93 -39.13
CA ASN A 153 52.74 -7.59 -39.58
C ASN A 153 53.29 -6.15 -39.52
N VAL A 154 54.48 -6.09 -38.90
CA VAL A 154 55.63 -5.19 -39.14
C VAL A 154 55.50 -3.70 -38.78
N GLY A 155 56.27 -3.29 -37.75
CA GLY A 155 56.51 -1.89 -37.40
C GLY A 155 57.41 -1.70 -36.17
N LYS A 156 58.74 -1.87 -36.30
CA LYS A 156 59.70 -1.56 -35.22
C LYS A 156 59.85 -0.04 -35.02
N VAL A 157 59.88 0.42 -33.76
CA VAL A 157 60.99 1.21 -33.17
C VAL A 157 61.07 0.88 -31.67
N TYR A 158 62.29 0.75 -31.14
CA TYR A 158 62.63 0.68 -29.70
C TYR A 158 63.30 1.99 -29.29
N SER A 159 62.89 2.62 -28.17
CA SER A 159 63.78 3.28 -27.18
C SER A 159 63.01 4.08 -26.12
N ASP A 160 63.53 4.36 -24.91
CA ASP A 160 64.38 3.56 -23.99
C ASP A 160 64.40 4.22 -22.57
N SER A 161 65.01 3.55 -21.59
CA SER A 161 65.72 4.07 -20.38
C SER A 161 65.13 5.20 -19.48
N THR A 162 64.67 4.76 -18.29
CA THR A 162 65.09 5.17 -16.91
C THR A 162 65.37 6.64 -16.48
N THR A 163 64.80 6.99 -15.31
CA THR A 163 65.16 8.05 -14.32
C THR A 163 66.60 7.92 -13.75
N PRO A 164 67.25 8.91 -13.05
CA PRO A 164 66.82 9.60 -11.79
C PRO A 164 67.39 11.06 -11.60
N PRO A 165 67.68 11.62 -10.38
CA PRO A 165 66.82 12.08 -9.27
C PRO A 165 67.09 13.55 -8.76
N ASN A 166 66.63 13.87 -7.53
CA ASN A 166 66.83 15.09 -6.68
C ASN A 166 65.86 16.27 -6.94
N ASP A 167 65.37 17.07 -5.97
CA ASP A 167 65.91 17.46 -4.65
C ASP A 167 64.83 17.63 -3.52
N GLN A 168 65.16 18.27 -2.39
CA GLN A 168 64.42 18.25 -1.11
C GLN A 168 63.41 19.39 -0.83
N SER A 169 62.45 19.10 0.08
CA SER A 169 62.04 19.92 1.26
C SER A 169 60.58 20.44 1.42
N LYS A 170 60.12 20.36 2.69
CA LYS A 170 59.07 21.11 3.44
C LYS A 170 57.71 21.52 2.83
N ILE A 171 56.67 20.81 3.31
CA ILE A 171 55.54 21.30 4.16
C ILE A 171 54.62 22.45 3.63
N GLU A 172 53.37 22.01 3.40
CA GLU A 172 52.05 22.69 3.55
C GLU A 172 51.44 23.67 2.53
N SER A 173 50.14 23.40 2.30
CA SER A 173 49.08 24.28 1.75
C SER A 173 49.13 24.70 0.28
N SER A 174 48.43 23.95 -0.57
CA SER A 174 47.41 24.53 -1.46
C SER A 174 46.51 23.47 -2.10
N THR A 175 45.25 23.85 -2.32
CA THR A 175 44.21 23.02 -2.95
C THR A 175 44.45 22.92 -4.46
N ILE A 176 44.29 21.75 -5.08
CA ILE A 176 43.50 21.51 -6.32
C ILE A 176 43.53 20.04 -6.75
N THR A 177 42.36 19.61 -7.23
CA THR A 177 41.93 18.29 -7.73
C THR A 177 42.97 17.33 -8.34
N LYS A 178 42.88 16.06 -7.93
CA LYS A 178 42.83 14.93 -8.88
C LYS A 178 42.09 13.71 -8.30
N LYS A 179 40.79 13.58 -8.61
CA LYS A 179 40.08 12.30 -8.50
C LYS A 179 40.77 11.31 -9.45
N ARG A 180 41.50 10.32 -8.92
CA ARG A 180 41.87 9.15 -9.73
C ARG A 180 40.58 8.38 -10.01
N SER A 181 40.28 8.19 -11.29
CA SER A 181 39.01 7.65 -11.76
C SER A 181 38.91 6.16 -11.49
N ALA A 182 38.08 5.77 -10.52
CA ALA A 182 37.55 4.41 -10.37
C ALA A 182 36.52 4.07 -11.48
N GLY A 183 36.78 4.52 -12.72
CA GLY A 183 35.90 4.33 -13.87
C GLY A 183 36.30 3.17 -14.78
N PHE A 184 37.50 2.61 -14.60
CA PHE A 184 38.03 1.52 -15.43
C PHE A 184 37.70 0.12 -14.88
N LEU A 185 37.06 0.02 -13.70
CA LEU A 185 36.66 -1.25 -13.07
C LEU A 185 35.17 -1.57 -13.21
N PHE A 186 34.40 -0.77 -13.96
CA PHE A 186 32.95 -0.91 -14.18
C PHE A 186 32.58 -1.12 -15.66
N ASP A 187 33.55 -1.44 -16.53
CA ASP A 187 33.32 -1.77 -17.95
C ASP A 187 33.33 -3.30 -18.21
N GLU A 188 33.80 -4.11 -17.25
CA GLU A 188 33.77 -5.59 -17.29
C GLU A 188 32.44 -6.18 -16.76
N ASP A 189 31.51 -5.35 -16.28
CA ASP A 189 30.22 -5.76 -15.67
C ASP A 189 29.23 -6.45 -16.65
N GLY A 190 29.66 -6.84 -17.85
CA GLY A 190 28.81 -7.34 -18.93
C GLY A 190 28.85 -8.86 -19.20
N LEU A 191 29.72 -9.62 -18.55
CA LEU A 191 29.92 -11.05 -18.87
C LEU A 191 29.32 -12.04 -17.85
N PHE A 192 29.15 -11.62 -16.59
CA PHE A 192 28.64 -12.47 -15.50
C PHE A 192 27.54 -11.83 -14.63
N ASN A 193 27.31 -10.52 -14.76
CA ASN A 193 26.18 -9.85 -14.10
C ASN A 193 24.95 -9.85 -15.01
N ILE A 194 23.75 -9.83 -14.42
CA ILE A 194 22.50 -9.67 -15.17
C ILE A 194 22.43 -8.23 -15.72
N ASP A 195 22.19 -8.12 -17.03
CA ASP A 195 22.09 -6.84 -17.71
C ASP A 195 20.84 -6.04 -17.29
N ASP A 196 20.77 -4.77 -17.69
CA ASP A 196 19.72 -3.87 -17.24
C ASP A 196 18.32 -4.38 -17.66
N GLU A 197 18.22 -5.04 -18.82
CA GLU A 197 17.00 -5.70 -19.30
C GLU A 197 16.61 -6.89 -18.39
N GLY A 198 17.51 -7.85 -18.18
CA GLY A 198 17.24 -9.03 -17.35
C GLY A 198 16.90 -8.69 -15.89
N ARG A 199 17.41 -7.57 -15.36
CA ARG A 199 17.00 -7.05 -14.04
C ARG A 199 15.60 -6.45 -14.08
N THR A 200 15.27 -5.64 -15.09
CA THR A 200 13.89 -5.13 -15.28
C THR A 200 12.86 -6.25 -15.45
N GLU A 201 13.20 -7.35 -16.13
CA GLU A 201 12.33 -8.52 -16.25
C GLU A 201 12.14 -9.25 -14.92
N ARG A 202 13.18 -9.34 -14.07
CA ARG A 202 13.08 -9.88 -12.71
C ARG A 202 12.22 -9.01 -11.80
N GLN A 203 12.33 -7.68 -11.90
CA GLN A 203 11.45 -6.72 -11.21
C GLN A 203 9.98 -6.94 -11.59
N GLN A 204 9.67 -7.10 -12.88
CA GLN A 204 8.31 -7.38 -13.36
C GLN A 204 7.77 -8.72 -12.82
N CYS A 205 8.61 -9.76 -12.73
CA CYS A 205 8.23 -11.03 -12.11
C CYS A 205 7.91 -10.88 -10.60
N ALA A 206 8.70 -10.08 -9.87
CA ALA A 206 8.47 -9.80 -8.45
C ALA A 206 7.20 -8.95 -8.22
N VAL A 207 6.95 -7.94 -9.05
CA VAL A 207 5.70 -7.16 -9.05
C VAL A 207 4.50 -8.08 -9.30
N ALA A 208 4.55 -8.94 -10.32
CA ALA A 208 3.47 -9.90 -10.60
C ALA A 208 3.25 -10.90 -9.45
N ALA A 209 4.33 -11.44 -8.86
CA ALA A 209 4.24 -12.30 -7.67
C ALA A 209 3.60 -11.57 -6.48
N SER A 210 3.99 -10.30 -6.22
CA SER A 210 3.40 -9.48 -5.16
C SER A 210 1.91 -9.23 -5.39
N ASN A 211 1.46 -9.05 -6.64
CA ASN A 211 0.04 -8.89 -6.97
C ASN A 211 -0.76 -10.18 -6.71
N ILE A 212 -0.19 -11.35 -7.04
CA ILE A 212 -0.81 -12.65 -6.74
C ILE A 212 -0.93 -12.88 -5.22
N ILE A 213 0.13 -12.59 -4.45
CA ILE A 213 0.13 -12.64 -2.97
C ILE A 213 -0.95 -11.69 -2.41
N ARG A 214 -1.00 -10.46 -2.93
CA ARG A 214 -2.01 -9.45 -2.58
C ARG A 214 -3.43 -9.95 -2.88
N ASN A 215 -3.68 -10.56 -4.04
CA ASN A 215 -4.99 -11.11 -4.38
C ASN A 215 -5.36 -12.32 -3.49
N PHE A 216 -4.40 -13.18 -3.15
CA PHE A 216 -4.63 -14.26 -2.19
C PHE A 216 -5.01 -13.77 -0.79
N SER A 217 -4.56 -12.58 -0.36
CA SER A 217 -4.97 -11.98 0.93
C SER A 217 -6.45 -11.55 0.99
N PHE A 218 -7.13 -11.41 -0.16
CA PHE A 218 -8.59 -11.15 -0.22
C PHE A 218 -9.43 -12.44 -0.20
N MET A 219 -8.81 -13.62 -0.06
CA MET A 219 -9.51 -14.89 0.09
C MET A 219 -9.51 -15.30 1.57
N PRO A 220 -10.66 -15.33 2.28
CA PRO A 220 -10.73 -15.71 3.70
C PRO A 220 -10.19 -17.11 3.99
N GLU A 221 -10.18 -17.98 2.97
CA GLU A 221 -9.63 -19.33 3.03
C GLU A 221 -8.08 -19.35 3.14
N ASN A 222 -7.40 -18.22 2.84
CA ASN A 222 -5.94 -18.08 2.84
C ASN A 222 -5.39 -17.28 4.04
N GLU A 223 -6.19 -16.39 4.64
CA GLU A 223 -5.73 -15.42 5.67
C GLU A 223 -4.88 -16.10 6.77
N THR A 224 -5.42 -17.14 7.39
CA THR A 224 -4.76 -17.94 8.44
C THR A 224 -3.43 -18.55 7.98
N ILE A 225 -3.36 -19.00 6.73
CA ILE A 225 -2.14 -19.61 6.16
C ILE A 225 -1.07 -18.52 6.01
N MET A 226 -1.44 -17.36 5.49
CA MET A 226 -0.52 -16.25 5.25
C MET A 226 0.01 -15.63 6.56
N VAL A 227 -0.83 -15.42 7.59
CA VAL A 227 -0.36 -14.87 8.88
C VAL A 227 0.43 -15.88 9.71
N GLN A 228 0.26 -17.18 9.48
CA GLN A 228 1.12 -18.21 10.09
C GLN A 228 2.42 -18.44 9.30
N HIS A 229 2.52 -17.91 8.08
CA HIS A 229 3.70 -18.03 7.23
C HIS A 229 4.71 -16.93 7.57
N ARG A 230 5.58 -17.17 8.57
CA ARG A 230 6.58 -16.18 9.02
C ARG A 230 7.31 -15.51 7.84
N HIS A 231 7.83 -16.30 6.90
CA HIS A 231 8.55 -15.77 5.74
C HIS A 231 7.70 -14.79 4.90
N CYS A 232 6.40 -15.04 4.74
CA CYS A 232 5.51 -14.14 3.99
C CYS A 232 5.42 -12.76 4.65
N LEU A 233 5.31 -12.73 5.98
CA LEU A 233 5.24 -11.49 6.74
C LEU A 233 6.60 -10.79 6.79
N GLU A 234 7.70 -11.55 6.88
CA GLU A 234 9.05 -10.99 6.83
C GLU A 234 9.33 -10.31 5.48
N THR A 235 9.00 -10.95 4.35
CA THR A 235 9.11 -10.34 3.01
C THR A 235 8.21 -9.11 2.89
N ILE A 236 6.94 -9.20 3.30
CA ILE A 236 5.99 -8.05 3.30
C ILE A 236 6.57 -6.87 4.08
N PHE A 237 6.97 -7.07 5.35
CA PHE A 237 7.50 -5.98 6.17
C PHE A 237 8.83 -5.43 5.65
N GLN A 238 9.69 -6.28 5.07
CA GLN A 238 10.95 -5.81 4.51
C GLN A 238 10.72 -4.92 3.27
N CYS A 239 9.75 -5.24 2.42
CA CYS A 239 9.37 -4.37 1.29
C CYS A 239 8.83 -3.00 1.76
N LEU A 240 8.24 -2.91 2.95
CA LEU A 240 7.81 -1.64 3.55
C LEU A 240 8.97 -0.89 4.25
N GLU A 241 9.96 -1.59 4.79
CA GLU A 241 11.18 -1.00 5.35
C GLU A 241 12.05 -0.39 4.24
N ASP A 242 12.24 -1.14 3.14
CA ASP A 242 13.05 -0.76 1.96
C ASP A 242 12.30 0.13 0.94
N GLN A 243 11.26 0.87 1.36
CA GLN A 243 10.36 1.66 0.48
C GLN A 243 11.04 2.69 -0.45
N ASN A 244 12.29 3.06 -0.17
CA ASN A 244 13.07 4.00 -0.98
C ASN A 244 13.93 3.29 -2.05
N ALA A 245 14.00 1.95 -2.02
CA ALA A 245 14.81 1.11 -2.91
C ALA A 245 13.95 0.19 -3.79
N GLU A 246 12.88 -0.38 -3.23
CA GLU A 246 11.94 -1.28 -3.93
C GLU A 246 11.14 -0.60 -5.04
N ASP A 247 10.20 -1.32 -5.67
CA ASP A 247 9.26 -0.81 -6.68
C ASP A 247 7.95 -0.25 -6.08
N ASP A 248 7.40 0.84 -6.63
CA ASP A 248 6.19 1.50 -6.09
C ASP A 248 4.94 0.59 -6.17
N GLU A 249 4.80 -0.25 -7.20
CA GLU A 249 3.69 -1.21 -7.33
C GLU A 249 3.88 -2.39 -6.37
N LEU A 250 5.12 -2.87 -6.20
CA LEU A 250 5.47 -3.94 -5.25
C LEU A 250 5.15 -3.51 -3.81
N ILE A 251 5.60 -2.31 -3.40
CA ILE A 251 5.29 -1.73 -2.07
C ILE A 251 3.78 -1.62 -1.88
N THR A 252 3.05 -1.14 -2.90
CA THR A 252 1.59 -0.99 -2.85
C THR A 252 0.88 -2.33 -2.69
N ASN A 253 1.27 -3.35 -3.47
CA ASN A 253 0.71 -4.70 -3.35
C ASN A 253 0.95 -5.29 -1.95
N MET A 254 2.17 -5.17 -1.41
CA MET A 254 2.51 -5.68 -0.07
C MET A 254 1.76 -4.95 1.05
N LEU A 255 1.59 -3.62 0.94
CA LEU A 255 0.86 -2.84 1.92
C LEU A 255 -0.65 -3.17 1.92
N GLU A 256 -1.26 -3.34 0.74
CA GLU A 256 -2.65 -3.80 0.63
C GLU A 256 -2.84 -5.21 1.18
N ALA A 257 -1.90 -6.12 0.89
CA ALA A 257 -1.90 -7.48 1.45
C ALA A 257 -1.86 -7.44 2.99
N LEU A 258 -0.99 -6.60 3.56
CA LEU A 258 -0.86 -6.46 5.00
C LEU A 258 -2.11 -5.83 5.65
N VAL A 259 -2.75 -4.85 5.00
CA VAL A 259 -4.02 -4.24 5.46
C VAL A 259 -5.14 -5.29 5.56
N ASN A 260 -5.21 -6.25 4.62
CA ASN A 260 -6.18 -7.34 4.68
C ASN A 260 -5.90 -8.31 5.82
N LEU A 261 -4.65 -8.74 5.97
CA LEU A 261 -4.25 -9.72 7.00
C LEU A 261 -4.26 -9.14 8.43
N ALA A 262 -4.20 -7.82 8.57
CA ALA A 262 -4.10 -7.10 9.84
C ALA A 262 -5.08 -7.52 10.97
N PRO A 263 -6.38 -7.81 10.73
CA PRO A 263 -7.32 -8.16 11.80
C PRO A 263 -7.01 -9.50 12.50
N VAL A 264 -6.23 -10.39 11.84
CA VAL A 264 -5.85 -11.70 12.36
C VAL A 264 -4.32 -11.85 12.53
N LEU A 265 -3.56 -10.77 12.31
CA LEU A 265 -2.11 -10.76 12.47
C LEU A 265 -1.70 -10.56 13.94
N ASP A 266 -0.78 -11.41 14.40
CA ASP A 266 -0.04 -11.27 15.66
C ASP A 266 1.43 -11.01 15.33
N LEU A 267 1.95 -9.84 15.72
CA LEU A 267 3.34 -9.44 15.45
C LEU A 267 4.38 -10.33 16.13
N ARG A 268 4.01 -11.11 17.17
CA ARG A 268 4.92 -12.03 17.88
C ARG A 268 5.48 -13.15 17.00
N ILE A 269 4.91 -13.41 15.82
CA ILE A 269 5.50 -14.36 14.86
C ILE A 269 6.91 -13.92 14.40
N LEU A 270 7.19 -12.61 14.42
CA LEU A 270 8.51 -12.04 14.14
C LEU A 270 9.51 -12.25 15.30
N SER A 271 9.04 -12.52 16.52
CA SER A 271 9.86 -12.71 17.73
C SER A 271 10.52 -14.10 17.86
N SER A 272 10.31 -15.00 16.91
CA SER A 272 10.90 -16.34 16.96
C SER A 272 12.44 -16.29 16.91
N SER A 273 13.09 -17.04 17.81
CA SER A 273 14.54 -17.27 17.81
C SER A 273 15.02 -18.30 16.78
N LYS A 274 14.10 -18.84 15.95
CA LYS A 274 14.44 -19.68 14.81
C LYS A 274 15.23 -18.86 13.78
N PRO A 275 16.22 -19.45 13.09
CA PRO A 275 16.85 -18.77 11.96
C PRO A 275 15.81 -18.52 10.86
N SER A 276 15.80 -17.30 10.32
CA SER A 276 15.17 -16.96 9.05
C SER A 276 16.21 -16.34 8.12
N TYR A 277 15.91 -16.35 6.82
CA TYR A 277 16.69 -15.69 5.79
C TYR A 277 16.60 -14.17 5.93
N ILE A 278 15.39 -13.65 6.17
CA ILE A 278 15.10 -12.23 6.40
C ILE A 278 15.25 -11.90 7.89
N LYS A 279 15.93 -10.80 8.23
CA LYS A 279 16.20 -10.38 9.62
C LYS A 279 15.17 -9.38 10.16
N MET A 280 13.88 -9.66 9.93
CA MET A 280 12.78 -8.80 10.38
C MET A 280 12.43 -9.06 11.85
N THR A 281 12.07 -8.00 12.57
CA THR A 281 11.65 -8.01 13.99
C THR A 281 10.39 -7.17 14.17
N GLU A 282 9.65 -7.35 15.27
CA GLU A 282 8.46 -6.52 15.57
C GLU A 282 8.80 -5.02 15.59
N LYS A 283 9.99 -4.67 16.08
CA LYS A 283 10.46 -3.27 16.13
C LYS A 283 10.71 -2.71 14.73
N SER A 284 11.31 -3.49 13.83
CA SER A 284 11.48 -3.14 12.42
C SER A 284 10.14 -3.05 11.70
N ALA A 285 9.23 -4.00 11.93
CA ALA A 285 7.87 -3.99 11.38
C ALA A 285 7.07 -2.75 11.81
N VAL A 286 7.10 -2.39 13.10
CA VAL A 286 6.50 -1.13 13.60
C VAL A 286 7.20 0.10 13.01
N HIS A 287 8.52 0.07 12.81
CA HIS A 287 9.24 1.16 12.15
C HIS A 287 8.81 1.32 10.67
N ALA A 288 8.66 0.22 9.93
CA ALA A 288 8.17 0.22 8.56
C ALA A 288 6.73 0.77 8.45
N ILE A 289 5.82 0.37 9.35
CA ILE A 289 4.47 0.93 9.45
C ILE A 289 4.52 2.45 9.69
N MET A 290 5.38 2.91 10.60
CA MET A 290 5.59 4.35 10.86
C MET A 290 6.21 5.08 9.66
N GLY A 291 7.03 4.39 8.86
CA GLY A 291 7.54 4.84 7.58
C GLY A 291 6.42 5.06 6.56
N MET A 292 5.51 4.10 6.40
CA MET A 292 4.34 4.22 5.52
C MET A 292 3.43 5.38 5.94
N LEU A 293 3.14 5.51 7.25
CA LEU A 293 2.33 6.60 7.82
C LEU A 293 3.00 7.99 7.67
N SER A 294 4.31 8.02 7.46
CA SER A 294 5.09 9.23 7.21
C SER A 294 5.34 9.50 5.72
N SER A 295 4.91 8.60 4.82
CA SER A 295 5.16 8.74 3.38
C SER A 295 4.45 9.95 2.76
N SER A 296 5.08 10.53 1.74
CA SER A 296 4.50 11.55 0.87
C SER A 296 3.43 10.99 -0.08
N ILE A 297 3.46 9.68 -0.35
CA ILE A 297 2.52 9.01 -1.25
C ILE A 297 1.18 8.81 -0.52
N LYS A 298 0.15 9.47 -1.04
CA LYS A 298 -1.20 9.51 -0.43
C LYS A 298 -1.77 8.12 -0.16
N ALA A 299 -1.65 7.21 -1.13
CA ALA A 299 -2.17 5.84 -0.98
C ALA A 299 -1.55 5.14 0.23
N TRP A 300 -0.21 5.23 0.39
CA TRP A 300 0.52 4.52 1.43
C TRP A 300 0.20 5.05 2.84
N HIS A 301 0.14 6.38 3.04
CA HIS A 301 -0.21 6.89 4.37
C HIS A 301 -1.69 6.68 4.74
N CYS A 302 -2.60 6.57 3.76
CA CYS A 302 -3.98 6.14 4.02
C CYS A 302 -4.06 4.67 4.43
N ALA A 303 -3.42 3.78 3.65
CA ALA A 303 -3.37 2.35 3.93
C ALA A 303 -2.64 2.05 5.26
N ALA A 304 -1.59 2.82 5.60
CA ALA A 304 -0.91 2.73 6.90
C ALA A 304 -1.79 3.15 8.08
N ALA A 305 -2.60 4.21 7.92
CA ALA A 305 -3.57 4.61 8.92
C ALA A 305 -4.61 3.50 9.16
N GLU A 306 -5.16 2.93 8.07
CA GLU A 306 -6.08 1.80 8.18
C GLU A 306 -5.41 0.55 8.78
N LEU A 307 -4.17 0.24 8.39
CA LEU A 307 -3.38 -0.86 8.93
C LEU A 307 -3.24 -0.75 10.45
N ILE A 308 -2.82 0.39 10.97
CA ILE A 308 -2.74 0.65 12.42
C ILE A 308 -4.12 0.47 13.07
N GLY A 309 -5.16 1.02 12.45
CA GLY A 309 -6.54 0.90 12.91
C GLY A 309 -7.05 -0.55 12.95
N ARG A 310 -6.59 -1.43 12.06
CA ARG A 310 -6.93 -2.86 12.05
C ARG A 310 -6.06 -3.67 13.02
N LEU A 311 -4.74 -3.43 13.08
CA LEU A 311 -3.80 -4.17 13.93
C LEU A 311 -4.09 -4.00 15.43
N ILE A 312 -4.49 -2.81 15.86
CA ILE A 312 -4.77 -2.50 17.28
C ILE A 312 -6.05 -3.17 17.80
N ILE A 313 -6.86 -3.79 16.92
CA ILE A 313 -8.04 -4.59 17.33
C ILE A 313 -7.60 -5.90 18.01
N ASN A 314 -6.41 -6.42 17.64
CA ASN A 314 -5.82 -7.57 18.32
C ASN A 314 -5.03 -7.08 19.56
N PRO A 315 -5.46 -7.44 20.79
CA PRO A 315 -4.82 -6.94 22.02
C PRO A 315 -3.35 -7.38 22.17
N ASP A 316 -2.95 -8.49 21.54
CA ASP A 316 -1.56 -8.94 21.56
C ASP A 316 -0.61 -7.93 20.86
N ASN A 317 -1.12 -7.15 19.89
CA ASN A 317 -0.36 -6.13 19.16
C ASN A 317 -0.20 -4.81 19.95
N GLU A 318 -1.03 -4.55 20.98
CA GLU A 318 -0.98 -3.31 21.76
C GLU A 318 0.41 -3.04 22.33
N SER A 319 1.07 -4.10 22.82
CA SER A 319 2.39 -4.04 23.45
C SER A 319 3.49 -3.47 22.54
N PHE A 320 3.31 -3.57 21.21
CA PHE A 320 4.25 -3.03 20.20
C PHE A 320 3.84 -1.63 19.70
N LEU A 321 2.54 -1.31 19.69
CA LEU A 321 2.00 -0.06 19.15
C LEU A 321 1.91 1.07 20.20
N VAL A 322 1.51 0.76 21.44
CA VAL A 322 1.39 1.74 22.55
C VAL A 322 2.69 2.50 22.82
N PRO A 323 3.91 1.91 22.74
CA PRO A 323 5.17 2.65 22.90
C PRO A 323 5.41 3.77 21.88
N VAL A 324 4.80 3.70 20.69
CA VAL A 324 4.94 4.71 19.62
C VAL A 324 3.69 5.58 19.45
N ILE A 325 2.69 5.45 20.32
CA ILE A 325 1.33 5.94 20.07
C ILE A 325 1.21 7.46 19.89
N SER A 326 2.04 8.26 20.55
CA SER A 326 2.10 9.72 20.34
C SER A 326 2.61 10.09 18.94
N GLN A 327 3.47 9.25 18.33
CA GLN A 327 3.91 9.46 16.95
C GLN A 327 2.80 9.10 15.95
N ILE A 328 2.05 8.03 16.25
CA ILE A 328 0.85 7.62 15.51
C ILE A 328 -0.19 8.74 15.56
N TYR A 329 -0.56 9.22 16.75
CA TYR A 329 -1.57 10.26 16.92
C TYR A 329 -1.25 11.54 16.16
N ARG A 330 -0.04 12.11 16.31
CA ARG A 330 0.40 13.27 15.53
C ARG A 330 0.14 13.11 14.01
N ARG A 331 0.45 11.94 13.45
CA ARG A 331 0.26 11.65 12.02
C ARG A 331 -1.20 11.42 11.64
N LEU A 332 -1.96 10.63 12.42
CA LEU A 332 -3.39 10.43 12.20
C LEU A 332 -4.18 11.74 12.29
N VAL A 333 -3.84 12.59 13.28
CA VAL A 333 -4.43 13.91 13.48
C VAL A 333 -4.06 14.86 12.33
N ASP A 334 -2.88 14.73 11.70
CA ASP A 334 -2.57 15.44 10.44
C ASP A 334 -3.42 14.96 9.26
N LEU A 335 -3.66 13.65 9.11
CA LEU A 335 -4.50 13.10 8.05
C LEU A 335 -5.96 13.61 8.12
N LEU A 336 -6.49 13.94 9.30
CA LEU A 336 -7.80 14.59 9.44
C LEU A 336 -7.90 15.94 8.69
N SER A 337 -6.78 16.61 8.44
CA SER A 337 -6.75 17.90 7.72
C SER A 337 -6.58 17.76 6.22
N VAL A 338 -6.26 16.57 5.70
CA VAL A 338 -6.11 16.32 4.26
C VAL A 338 -7.49 16.36 3.60
N PRO A 339 -7.68 17.07 2.47
CA PRO A 339 -8.94 17.10 1.72
C PRO A 339 -9.13 15.79 0.93
N ALA A 340 -9.26 14.67 1.64
CA ALA A 340 -9.42 13.33 1.09
C ALA A 340 -10.27 12.48 2.05
N PHE A 341 -11.50 12.17 1.63
CA PHE A 341 -12.46 11.44 2.45
C PHE A 341 -11.93 10.07 2.92
N ASP A 342 -11.24 9.33 2.05
CA ASP A 342 -10.68 8.02 2.40
C ASP A 342 -9.58 8.13 3.48
N ALA A 343 -8.75 9.17 3.40
CA ALA A 343 -7.72 9.47 4.39
C ALA A 343 -8.33 9.85 5.75
N GLN A 344 -9.38 10.69 5.74
CA GLN A 344 -10.11 11.07 6.93
C GLN A 344 -10.86 9.87 7.55
N ALA A 345 -11.47 9.01 6.72
CA ALA A 345 -12.16 7.80 7.17
C ALA A 345 -11.20 6.79 7.83
N ALA A 346 -10.06 6.51 7.19
CA ALA A 346 -9.02 5.66 7.74
C ALA A 346 -8.46 6.24 9.05
N ALA A 347 -8.13 7.53 9.06
CA ALA A 347 -7.57 8.18 10.24
C ALA A 347 -8.56 8.25 11.42
N VAL A 348 -9.83 8.61 11.19
CA VAL A 348 -10.85 8.58 12.26
C VAL A 348 -11.11 7.15 12.75
N SER A 349 -11.12 6.15 11.87
CA SER A 349 -11.32 4.76 12.30
C SER A 349 -10.14 4.23 13.11
N ALA A 350 -8.91 4.63 12.77
CA ALA A 350 -7.72 4.32 13.55
C ALA A 350 -7.71 5.04 14.90
N LEU A 351 -8.01 6.35 14.93
CA LEU A 351 -8.11 7.11 16.18
C LEU A 351 -9.17 6.53 17.12
N TYR A 352 -10.32 6.12 16.59
CA TYR A 352 -11.39 5.47 17.34
C TYR A 352 -10.94 4.14 17.96
N ASN A 353 -10.35 3.23 17.17
CA ASN A 353 -9.89 1.95 17.71
C ASN A 353 -8.76 2.14 18.75
N VAL A 354 -7.84 3.09 18.52
CA VAL A 354 -6.73 3.38 19.45
C VAL A 354 -7.21 4.08 20.73
N SER A 355 -8.24 4.93 20.71
CA SER A 355 -8.74 5.61 21.92
C SER A 355 -9.45 4.66 22.89
N GLU A 356 -10.00 3.54 22.40
CA GLU A 356 -10.70 2.59 23.26
C GLU A 356 -9.75 1.64 24.03
N VAL A 357 -8.51 1.46 23.55
CA VAL A 357 -7.50 0.56 24.13
C VAL A 357 -7.32 0.74 25.64
N ASN A 358 -6.95 1.95 26.08
CA ASN A 358 -6.76 2.26 27.50
C ASN A 358 -6.83 3.77 27.81
N MET A 359 -6.88 4.10 29.10
CA MET A 359 -6.90 5.48 29.60
C MET A 359 -5.72 6.32 29.07
N ASP A 360 -4.50 5.80 29.12
CA ASP A 360 -3.29 6.53 28.69
C ASP A 360 -3.33 6.92 27.20
N CYS A 361 -3.92 6.08 26.34
CA CYS A 361 -4.20 6.42 24.95
C CYS A 361 -5.16 7.63 24.86
N ARG A 362 -6.27 7.65 25.62
CA ARG A 362 -7.18 8.81 25.67
C ARG A 362 -6.51 10.08 26.18
N LEU A 363 -5.66 9.98 27.20
CA LEU A 363 -4.89 11.13 27.72
C LEU A 363 -3.93 11.69 26.65
N LYS A 364 -3.24 10.80 25.93
CA LYS A 364 -2.33 11.17 24.83
C LYS A 364 -3.05 11.74 23.60
N LEU A 365 -4.27 11.30 23.30
CA LEU A 365 -5.05 11.85 22.18
C LEU A 365 -5.65 13.23 22.51
N ALA A 366 -6.18 13.45 23.72
CA ALA A 366 -6.70 14.76 24.09
C ALA A 366 -5.61 15.83 24.24
N SER A 367 -4.37 15.42 24.54
CA SER A 367 -3.21 16.32 24.60
C SER A 367 -2.48 16.49 23.26
N GLU A 368 -2.80 15.70 22.23
CA GLU A 368 -2.26 15.88 20.88
C GLU A 368 -2.80 17.15 20.21
N ARG A 369 -1.91 17.89 19.53
CA ARG A 369 -2.20 19.24 19.06
C ARG A 369 -3.26 19.21 17.95
N TRP A 370 -4.28 20.04 18.11
CA TRP A 370 -5.43 20.15 17.19
C TRP A 370 -6.31 18.89 17.08
N ALA A 371 -6.12 17.86 17.91
CA ALA A 371 -6.93 16.63 17.82
C ALA A 371 -8.43 16.92 17.99
N VAL A 372 -8.80 17.64 19.06
CA VAL A 372 -10.18 18.04 19.35
C VAL A 372 -10.75 18.96 18.26
N ASP A 373 -9.99 19.97 17.82
CA ASP A 373 -10.40 20.88 16.73
C ASP A 373 -10.69 20.15 15.42
N ARG A 374 -9.83 19.21 15.03
CA ARG A 374 -9.92 18.50 13.76
C ARG A 374 -11.04 17.44 13.78
N LEU A 375 -11.29 16.80 14.92
CA LEU A 375 -12.46 15.95 15.14
C LEU A 375 -13.76 16.78 15.10
N LEU A 376 -13.80 17.92 15.78
CA LEU A 376 -14.94 18.85 15.74
C LEU A 376 -15.24 19.35 14.32
N LYS A 377 -14.20 19.64 13.54
CA LYS A 377 -14.34 20.03 12.12
C LYS A 377 -15.03 18.95 11.29
N ILE A 378 -14.74 17.67 11.51
CA ILE A 378 -15.37 16.52 10.82
C ILE A 378 -16.84 16.34 11.23
N VAL A 379 -17.21 16.71 12.45
CA VAL A 379 -18.62 16.70 12.89
C VAL A 379 -19.39 17.91 12.33
N LYS A 380 -18.81 19.12 12.37
CA LYS A 380 -19.42 20.37 11.88
C LYS A 380 -19.53 20.45 10.36
N ALA A 381 -18.53 19.94 9.63
CA ALA A 381 -18.54 19.85 8.16
C ALA A 381 -18.64 18.36 7.80
N PRO A 382 -19.87 17.78 7.76
CA PRO A 382 -20.06 16.34 7.80
C PRO A 382 -19.46 15.62 6.60
N HIS A 383 -18.67 14.59 6.93
CA HIS A 383 -18.11 13.64 6.00
C HIS A 383 -19.21 12.85 5.26
N PRO A 384 -19.08 12.54 3.95
CA PRO A 384 -20.13 11.86 3.18
C PRO A 384 -20.47 10.46 3.73
N VAL A 385 -19.51 9.77 4.35
CA VAL A 385 -19.74 8.53 5.10
C VAL A 385 -20.10 8.88 6.54
N SER A 386 -21.39 8.83 6.90
CA SER A 386 -21.89 9.25 8.23
C SER A 386 -21.33 8.47 9.44
N GLU A 387 -20.78 7.28 9.21
CA GLU A 387 -20.07 6.50 10.22
C GLU A 387 -18.77 7.16 10.68
N VAL A 388 -18.12 7.95 9.81
CA VAL A 388 -16.92 8.73 10.17
C VAL A 388 -17.30 9.85 11.15
N CYS A 389 -18.38 10.57 10.89
CA CYS A 389 -18.89 11.57 11.84
C CYS A 389 -19.37 10.93 13.15
N ARG A 390 -19.96 9.73 13.11
CA ARG A 390 -20.32 8.97 14.33
C ARG A 390 -19.08 8.62 15.15
N LYS A 391 -18.05 8.03 14.54
CA LYS A 391 -16.79 7.70 15.20
C LYS A 391 -16.10 8.95 15.76
N ALA A 392 -16.07 10.05 15.02
CA ALA A 392 -15.52 11.33 15.50
C ALA A 392 -16.25 11.86 16.75
N ALA A 393 -17.59 11.79 16.78
CA ALA A 393 -18.39 12.17 17.94
C ALA A 393 -18.14 11.24 19.15
N VAL A 394 -18.05 9.92 18.93
CA VAL A 394 -17.78 8.96 20.02
C VAL A 394 -16.34 9.04 20.54
N ILE A 395 -15.34 9.39 19.71
CA ILE A 395 -14.00 9.73 20.20
C ILE A 395 -14.11 10.90 21.19
N LEU A 396 -14.80 11.99 20.81
CA LEU A 396 -14.97 13.15 21.70
C LEU A 396 -15.70 12.78 23.00
N GLU A 397 -16.72 11.92 22.93
CA GLU A 397 -17.44 11.38 24.09
C GLU A 397 -16.50 10.57 25.02
N SER A 398 -15.71 9.66 24.44
CA SER A 398 -14.73 8.81 25.13
C SER A 398 -13.62 9.65 25.79
N LEU A 399 -13.08 10.66 25.09
CA LEU A 399 -12.10 11.59 25.65
C LEU A 399 -12.64 12.41 26.84
N VAL A 400 -13.92 12.76 26.85
CA VAL A 400 -14.57 13.55 27.92
C VAL A 400 -14.80 12.74 29.19
N SER A 401 -14.95 11.41 29.08
CA SER A 401 -15.13 10.53 30.25
C SER A 401 -13.96 10.58 31.25
N GLU A 402 -12.77 10.98 30.78
CA GLU A 402 -11.52 11.05 31.54
C GLU A 402 -11.33 12.43 32.21
N PRO A 403 -11.38 12.55 33.55
CA PRO A 403 -11.38 13.84 34.24
C PRO A 403 -10.13 14.71 33.99
N GLN A 404 -9.00 14.09 33.61
CA GLN A 404 -7.75 14.79 33.32
C GLN A 404 -7.81 15.55 31.99
N ASN A 405 -8.60 15.07 31.01
CA ASN A 405 -8.75 15.69 29.69
C ASN A 405 -9.55 16.99 29.71
N ARG A 406 -10.28 17.27 30.81
CA ARG A 406 -11.17 18.44 30.95
C ARG A 406 -10.49 19.76 30.54
N MET A 407 -9.22 19.96 30.88
CA MET A 407 -8.50 21.20 30.55
C MET A 407 -8.25 21.38 29.06
N HIS A 408 -8.14 20.29 28.29
CA HIS A 408 -8.04 20.34 26.83
C HIS A 408 -9.41 20.57 26.20
N LEU A 409 -10.44 19.90 26.72
CA LEU A 409 -11.79 19.88 26.13
C LEU A 409 -12.60 21.15 26.41
N LEU A 410 -12.49 21.74 27.61
CA LEU A 410 -13.30 22.90 28.03
C LEU A 410 -13.02 24.16 27.19
N VAL A 411 -11.84 24.27 26.57
CA VAL A 411 -11.53 25.33 25.59
C VAL A 411 -12.46 25.31 24.38
N HIS A 412 -13.07 24.14 24.08
CA HIS A 412 -13.98 23.96 22.95
C HIS A 412 -15.47 23.90 23.37
N GLU A 413 -15.82 24.24 24.62
CA GLU A 413 -17.19 24.20 25.17
C GLU A 413 -18.24 24.88 24.27
N ASN A 414 -17.92 26.07 23.74
CA ASN A 414 -18.79 26.79 22.80
C ASN A 414 -19.05 25.99 21.50
N ASN A 415 -18.07 25.22 21.00
CA ASN A 415 -18.25 24.37 19.82
C ASN A 415 -19.17 23.18 20.13
N PHE A 416 -19.10 22.61 21.34
CA PHE A 416 -20.00 21.54 21.76
C PHE A 416 -21.45 22.06 21.91
N ALA A 417 -21.63 23.26 22.47
CA ALA A 417 -22.94 23.90 22.62
C ALA A 417 -23.57 24.27 21.26
N GLU A 418 -22.78 24.73 20.30
CA GLU A 418 -23.20 24.98 18.93
C GLU A 418 -23.67 23.69 18.23
N ILE A 419 -22.94 22.58 18.37
CA ILE A 419 -23.34 21.28 17.78
C ILE A 419 -24.57 20.69 18.46
N LEU A 420 -24.72 20.88 19.78
CA LEU A 420 -25.92 20.48 20.53
C LEU A 420 -27.16 21.26 20.06
N THR A 421 -27.02 22.56 19.80
CA THR A 421 -28.14 23.45 19.43
C THR A 421 -28.45 23.45 17.94
N SER A 422 -27.51 23.06 17.07
CA SER A 422 -27.83 22.69 15.69
C SER A 422 -28.61 21.37 15.67
N GLU A 423 -29.86 21.38 15.21
CA GLU A 423 -30.72 20.19 15.13
C GLU A 423 -30.06 19.08 14.29
N GLY A 424 -29.46 18.09 14.96
CA GLY A 424 -28.56 17.16 14.30
C GLY A 424 -28.44 15.80 15.00
N LYS A 425 -28.06 14.79 14.22
CA LYS A 425 -28.02 13.36 14.62
C LYS A 425 -27.16 13.03 15.85
N TYR A 426 -26.26 13.94 16.24
CA TYR A 426 -25.30 13.73 17.34
C TYR A 426 -25.61 14.57 18.59
N SER A 427 -26.73 15.32 18.62
CA SER A 427 -27.08 16.25 19.71
C SER A 427 -27.04 15.57 21.09
N ASP A 428 -27.55 14.35 21.22
CA ASP A 428 -27.48 13.55 22.46
C ASP A 428 -26.03 13.31 22.94
N THR A 429 -25.12 12.91 22.05
CA THR A 429 -23.68 12.76 22.39
C THR A 429 -23.10 14.09 22.86
N PHE A 430 -23.43 15.22 22.21
CA PHE A 430 -22.92 16.52 22.63
C PHE A 430 -23.58 17.06 23.93
N ALA A 431 -24.83 16.66 24.22
CA ALA A 431 -25.45 16.87 25.52
C ALA A 431 -24.74 16.08 26.63
N ARG A 432 -24.41 14.80 26.39
CA ARG A 432 -23.69 13.96 27.35
C ARG A 432 -22.23 14.41 27.55
N ILE A 433 -21.57 14.91 26.50
CA ILE A 433 -20.27 15.59 26.58
C ILE A 433 -20.35 16.84 27.48
N LEU A 434 -21.29 17.74 27.24
CA LEU A 434 -21.45 18.97 28.04
C LEU A 434 -21.86 18.68 29.48
N TYR A 435 -22.69 17.65 29.70
CA TYR A 435 -23.04 17.18 31.03
C TYR A 435 -21.79 16.71 31.80
N GLU A 436 -20.95 15.85 31.24
CA GLU A 436 -19.74 15.37 31.93
C GLU A 436 -18.69 16.48 32.15
N LEU A 437 -18.58 17.42 31.21
CA LEU A 437 -17.73 18.61 31.35
C LEU A 437 -18.21 19.61 32.43
N THR A 438 -19.50 19.60 32.79
CA THR A 438 -20.07 20.54 33.78
C THR A 438 -20.34 19.89 35.13
N ALA A 439 -20.95 18.71 35.15
CA ALA A 439 -21.48 18.04 36.33
C ALA A 439 -20.42 17.51 37.31
N ARG A 440 -19.22 17.14 36.84
CA ARG A 440 -18.11 16.75 37.72
C ARG A 440 -17.44 18.02 38.29
N PRO A 441 -17.42 18.27 39.61
CA PRO A 441 -16.64 19.37 40.16
C PRO A 441 -15.14 19.11 39.97
N SER A 442 -14.36 20.18 39.74
CA SER A 442 -12.90 20.05 39.86
C SER A 442 -12.52 19.86 41.32
N ASN A 443 -11.89 18.73 41.66
CA ASN A 443 -11.25 18.53 42.97
C ASN A 443 -10.02 19.44 43.20
N LYS A 444 -9.80 20.44 42.33
CA LYS A 444 -8.91 21.58 42.51
C LYS A 444 -9.63 22.91 42.21
N VAL A 445 -10.82 23.12 42.76
CA VAL A 445 -11.27 24.49 43.06
C VAL A 445 -10.50 24.95 44.28
N THR A 446 -9.43 25.71 44.08
CA THR A 446 -8.78 26.46 45.16
C THR A 446 -9.83 27.41 45.72
N SER A 447 -10.16 27.31 47.00
CA SER A 447 -11.20 28.12 47.65
C SER A 447 -10.72 29.56 47.85
N GLY A 448 -10.62 30.33 46.76
CA GLY A 448 -10.44 31.77 46.80
C GLY A 448 -11.63 32.38 47.52
N GLN A 449 -11.40 32.97 48.70
CA GLN A 449 -12.46 33.61 49.47
C GLN A 449 -13.05 34.76 48.66
N ALA A 450 -14.30 34.61 48.22
CA ALA A 450 -15.09 35.72 47.70
C ALA A 450 -15.35 36.68 48.87
N ILE A 451 -14.50 37.71 49.00
CA ILE A 451 -14.72 38.80 49.93
C ILE A 451 -15.94 39.57 49.45
N TRP A 452 -17.10 39.26 50.01
CA TRP A 452 -18.30 40.07 49.85
C TRP A 452 -18.03 41.42 50.50
N GLY A 453 -17.86 42.44 49.67
CA GLY A 453 -17.72 43.81 50.14
C GLY A 453 -19.04 44.28 50.74
N ASN A 454 -19.08 44.45 52.07
CA ASN A 454 -20.14 45.24 52.70
C ASN A 454 -20.09 46.65 52.12
N ILE A 455 -21.17 47.04 51.43
CA ILE A 455 -21.50 48.43 51.15
C ILE A 455 -22.52 48.83 52.22
N ASN A 456 -22.32 50.01 52.82
CA ASN A 456 -23.03 50.49 54.01
C ASN A 456 -24.54 50.70 53.79
#